data_AF-A0A8H7QBI6-F1
#
_entry.id   AF-A0A8H7QBI6-F1
#
_cell.length_a   1.000
_cell.length_b   1.000
_cell.length_c   1.000
_cell.angle_alpha   90.00
_cell.angle_beta   90.00
_cell.angle_gamma   90.00
#
_symmetry.space_group_name_H-M   'P 1'
#
loop_
_entity.id
_entity.type
_entity.pdbx_description
1 polymer ?
#
loop_
_entity_poly.entity_id
_entity_poly.type
_entity_poly.pdbx_seq_one_letter_code
_entity_poly.pdbx_strand_id
1 'polypeptide(L)'
;MEDDIQQLYVKQLKAQLLENTHEAIQSLIARYPDEFDLQALIPLPENSSDNDKNKSFLDLYQNTLEEYRDNDVDFDIHWHWTLPWRQNTSYKILAESYGQETVITAAIPRSRKAISQIYENGLDQYMRWFPWRWFSDITLIGAGGFSAVYFAVLKPPYEVHDSVEDRIVALKVVDDKILNEIAVQSKAFNPVLFQGITVCESTGDMMMIMNLAEGGNLEDHIKRDPLADSEMESIVNIALRLAISLSSLHDDIGFCHRNIHPRNIIHADSEYFLVDYRYSTPCEEATAITRASKAHYGRVPYIAPEVRRGLYTTRSDVYSMGIVLWQLVSKVLFPASDMLLEDPNIYRIEPVPGVPKWFEALYTACLEPTPQHRPNATEILATLTHYSKISADEETDERKMTNYVAERRLACQKHEANLYQKLGSKTRPVTGLYVLSKLPSFEDHIKLSFKRSRYRTPNAK
;
A
#
# COMPACT_ATOMS: atom_id res chain seq x y z
N MET A 1 34.40 -27.09 -20.19
CA MET A 1 33.65 -28.29 -20.66
C MET A 1 33.29 -29.18 -19.48
N GLU A 2 34.25 -29.72 -18.73
CA GLU A 2 33.97 -30.55 -17.55
C GLU A 2 33.30 -29.75 -16.42
N ASP A 3 33.79 -28.54 -16.17
CA ASP A 3 33.19 -27.57 -15.23
C ASP A 3 31.77 -27.13 -15.67
N ASP A 4 31.54 -26.95 -16.98
CA ASP A 4 30.22 -26.60 -17.51
C ASP A 4 29.21 -27.75 -17.38
N ILE A 5 29.66 -29.00 -17.54
CA ILE A 5 28.83 -30.20 -17.36
C ILE A 5 28.48 -30.38 -15.89
N GLN A 6 29.45 -30.16 -14.99
CA GLN A 6 29.22 -30.25 -13.54
C GLN A 6 28.24 -29.16 -13.07
N GLN A 7 28.37 -27.93 -13.55
CA GLN A 7 27.41 -26.85 -13.28
C GLN A 7 26.00 -27.18 -13.80
N LEU A 8 25.90 -27.75 -15.00
CA LEU A 8 24.62 -28.17 -15.58
C LEU A 8 23.96 -29.28 -14.75
N TYR A 9 24.74 -30.27 -14.31
CA TYR A 9 24.28 -31.37 -13.47
C TYR A 9 23.75 -30.86 -12.12
N VAL A 10 24.50 -30.00 -11.43
CA VAL A 10 24.06 -29.39 -10.17
C VAL A 10 22.78 -28.59 -10.35
N LYS A 11 22.65 -27.85 -11.47
CA LYS A 11 21.43 -27.10 -11.77
C LYS A 11 20.21 -28.01 -11.99
N GLN A 12 20.39 -29.10 -12.73
CA GLN A 12 19.32 -30.09 -12.95
C GLN A 12 18.92 -30.78 -11.64
N LEU A 13 19.89 -31.16 -10.81
CA LEU A 13 19.64 -31.77 -9.50
C LEU A 13 18.82 -30.84 -8.59
N LYS A 14 19.22 -29.56 -8.49
CA LYS A 14 18.46 -28.56 -7.72
C LYS A 14 17.04 -28.37 -8.23
N ALA A 15 16.83 -28.39 -9.54
CA ALA A 15 15.50 -28.29 -10.13
C ALA A 15 14.64 -29.52 -9.81
N GLN A 16 15.23 -30.72 -9.87
CA GLN A 16 14.54 -31.97 -9.54
C GLN A 16 14.12 -32.00 -8.06
N LEU A 17 15.02 -31.64 -7.13
CA LEU A 17 14.71 -31.60 -5.70
C LEU A 17 13.57 -30.60 -5.39
N LEU A 18 13.57 -29.47 -6.09
CA LEU A 18 12.50 -28.49 -5.96
C LEU A 18 11.16 -29.05 -6.48
N GLU A 19 11.16 -29.74 -7.62
CA GLU A 19 10.00 -30.43 -8.17
C GLU A 19 9.46 -31.50 -7.22
N ASN A 20 10.33 -32.34 -6.66
CA ASN A 20 9.97 -33.34 -5.66
C ASN A 20 9.31 -32.69 -4.43
N THR A 21 9.82 -31.54 -4.00
CA THR A 21 9.21 -30.76 -2.91
C THR A 21 7.80 -30.29 -3.28
N HIS A 22 7.61 -29.80 -4.51
CA HIS A 22 6.28 -29.40 -4.99
C HIS A 22 5.29 -30.56 -4.98
N GLU A 23 5.68 -31.72 -5.51
CA GLU A 23 4.83 -32.92 -5.56
C GLU A 23 4.47 -33.41 -4.16
N ALA A 24 5.44 -33.41 -3.24
CA ALA A 24 5.22 -33.84 -1.87
C ALA A 24 4.25 -32.90 -1.12
N ILE A 25 4.34 -31.58 -1.35
CA ILE A 25 3.36 -30.60 -0.85
C ILE A 25 1.97 -30.85 -1.43
N GLN A 26 1.85 -31.07 -2.74
CA GLN A 26 0.56 -31.34 -3.39
C GLN A 26 -0.09 -32.61 -2.86
N SER A 27 0.70 -33.66 -2.64
CA SER A 27 0.24 -34.91 -2.02
C SER A 27 -0.31 -34.68 -0.61
N LEU A 28 0.37 -33.84 0.19
CA LEU A 28 -0.10 -33.49 1.54
C LEU A 28 -1.40 -32.67 1.50
N ILE A 29 -1.52 -31.70 0.59
CA ILE A 29 -2.75 -30.91 0.37
C ILE A 29 -3.91 -31.84 -0.01
N ALA A 30 -3.68 -32.79 -0.93
CA ALA A 30 -4.70 -33.74 -1.36
C ALA A 30 -5.14 -34.70 -0.24
N ARG A 31 -4.25 -35.00 0.71
CA ARG A 31 -4.54 -35.85 1.88
C ARG A 31 -5.37 -35.13 2.95
N TYR A 32 -5.16 -33.83 3.14
CA TYR A 32 -5.82 -33.02 4.15
C TYR A 32 -6.46 -31.76 3.56
N PRO A 33 -7.39 -31.88 2.59
CA PRO A 33 -7.89 -30.72 1.86
C PRO A 33 -8.70 -29.76 2.74
N ASP A 34 -9.24 -30.24 3.86
CA ASP A 34 -9.89 -29.42 4.86
C ASP A 34 -8.92 -28.41 5.50
N GLU A 35 -7.66 -28.76 5.73
CA GLU A 35 -6.66 -27.83 6.28
C GLU A 35 -6.34 -26.64 5.35
N PHE A 36 -6.74 -26.75 4.09
CA PHE A 36 -6.53 -25.76 3.06
C PHE A 36 -7.82 -25.07 2.59
N ASP A 37 -8.96 -25.34 3.25
CA ASP A 37 -10.30 -24.93 2.80
C ASP A 37 -10.61 -25.36 1.34
N LEU A 38 -10.06 -26.51 0.93
CA LEU A 38 -10.18 -27.07 -0.42
C LEU A 38 -11.12 -28.28 -0.49
N GLN A 39 -11.85 -28.62 0.56
CA GLN A 39 -12.76 -29.78 0.60
C GLN A 39 -13.90 -29.75 -0.44
N ALA A 40 -14.24 -28.56 -0.95
CA ALA A 40 -15.20 -28.39 -2.05
C ALA A 40 -14.57 -28.67 -3.43
N LEU A 41 -13.24 -28.64 -3.52
CA LEU A 41 -12.44 -28.87 -4.72
C LEU A 41 -11.84 -30.29 -4.76
N ILE A 42 -11.39 -30.78 -3.60
CA ILE A 42 -10.73 -32.06 -3.40
C ILE A 42 -11.59 -32.87 -2.42
N PRO A 43 -12.22 -33.98 -2.86
CA PRO A 43 -13.01 -34.84 -2.00
C PRO A 43 -12.19 -35.36 -0.81
N LEU A 44 -12.79 -35.40 0.38
CA LEU A 44 -12.14 -35.96 1.56
C LEU A 44 -11.87 -37.46 1.37
N PRO A 45 -10.66 -37.95 1.70
CA PRO A 45 -10.37 -39.38 1.66
C PRO A 45 -11.27 -40.17 2.63
N GLU A 46 -11.74 -41.34 2.20
CA GLU A 46 -12.67 -42.20 2.96
C GLU A 46 -12.13 -42.64 4.35
N ASN A 47 -10.82 -42.53 4.59
CA ASN A 47 -10.13 -42.93 5.83
C ASN A 47 -9.40 -41.77 6.55
N SER A 48 -9.87 -40.53 6.40
CA SER A 48 -9.18 -39.31 6.92
C SER A 48 -9.21 -39.09 8.44
N SER A 49 -9.45 -40.12 9.26
CA SER A 49 -9.41 -40.03 10.74
C SER A 49 -7.98 -39.96 11.31
N ASP A 50 -7.00 -39.52 10.52
CA ASP A 50 -5.59 -39.54 10.89
C ASP A 50 -5.33 -38.49 11.97
N ASN A 51 -5.15 -38.97 13.21
CA ASN A 51 -5.08 -38.16 14.42
C ASN A 51 -3.78 -37.33 14.56
N ASP A 52 -2.88 -37.37 13.56
CA ASP A 52 -1.57 -36.74 13.66
C ASP A 52 -1.20 -35.91 12.41
N LYS A 53 -2.12 -35.04 11.98
CA LYS A 53 -1.88 -34.08 10.88
C LYS A 53 -0.59 -33.27 11.09
N ASN A 54 -0.35 -32.81 12.32
CA ASN A 54 0.85 -32.04 12.67
C ASN A 54 2.13 -32.84 12.45
N LYS A 55 2.13 -34.13 12.80
CA LYS A 55 3.25 -35.01 12.46
C LYS A 55 3.41 -35.16 10.95
N SER A 56 2.35 -35.25 10.16
CA SER A 56 2.48 -35.29 8.70
C SER A 56 3.15 -34.03 8.11
N PHE A 57 2.89 -32.84 8.66
CA PHE A 57 3.61 -31.61 8.27
C PHE A 57 5.08 -31.65 8.66
N LEU A 58 5.37 -32.12 9.89
CA LEU A 58 6.75 -32.25 10.39
C LEU A 58 7.55 -33.30 9.62
N ASP A 59 6.95 -34.47 9.37
CA ASP A 59 7.55 -35.56 8.61
C ASP A 59 7.85 -35.10 7.17
N LEU A 60 6.93 -34.36 6.53
CA LEU A 60 7.19 -33.78 5.21
C LEU A 60 8.41 -32.86 5.25
N TYR A 61 8.46 -31.93 6.22
CA TYR A 61 9.57 -31.00 6.36
C TYR A 61 10.91 -31.72 6.59
N GLN A 62 10.93 -32.69 7.51
CA GLN A 62 12.13 -33.48 7.79
C GLN A 62 12.56 -34.27 6.55
N ASN A 63 11.66 -35.00 5.91
CA ASN A 63 11.98 -35.78 4.71
C ASN A 63 12.55 -34.90 3.59
N THR A 64 12.00 -33.70 3.37
CA THR A 64 12.55 -32.74 2.41
C THR A 64 13.96 -32.29 2.81
N LEU A 65 14.19 -31.95 4.09
CA LEU A 65 15.55 -31.62 4.56
C LEU A 65 16.55 -32.76 4.33
N GLU A 66 16.14 -34.01 4.63
CA GLU A 66 16.98 -35.19 4.45
C GLU A 66 17.29 -35.41 2.97
N GLU A 67 16.31 -35.26 2.09
CA GLU A 67 16.49 -35.43 0.64
C GLU A 67 17.50 -34.44 0.05
N TYR A 68 17.44 -33.16 0.46
CA TYR A 68 18.43 -32.17 0.03
C TYR A 68 19.83 -32.48 0.58
N ARG A 69 19.92 -32.88 1.85
CA ARG A 69 21.18 -33.27 2.50
C ARG A 69 21.81 -34.50 1.84
N ASP A 70 21.01 -35.52 1.52
CA ASP A 70 21.47 -36.77 0.89
C ASP A 70 22.01 -36.54 -0.53
N ASN A 71 21.60 -35.45 -1.17
CA ASN A 71 22.06 -35.01 -2.49
C ASN A 71 23.17 -33.93 -2.43
N ASP A 72 23.72 -33.64 -1.25
CA ASP A 72 24.77 -32.63 -1.02
C ASP A 72 24.36 -31.23 -1.54
N VAL A 73 23.09 -30.88 -1.37
CA VAL A 73 22.54 -29.56 -1.72
C VAL A 73 22.16 -28.82 -0.44
N ASP A 74 22.78 -27.65 -0.22
CA ASP A 74 22.41 -26.76 0.88
C ASP A 74 20.92 -26.40 0.83
N PHE A 75 20.24 -26.63 1.95
CA PHE A 75 18.81 -26.34 2.08
C PHE A 75 18.58 -24.88 2.49
N ASP A 76 18.06 -24.07 1.57
CA ASP A 76 17.55 -22.75 1.86
C ASP A 76 16.05 -22.81 2.15
N ILE A 77 15.65 -22.51 3.40
CA ILE A 77 14.26 -22.54 3.84
C ILE A 77 13.34 -21.58 3.06
N HIS A 78 13.87 -20.48 2.53
CA HIS A 78 13.08 -19.55 1.74
C HIS A 78 12.77 -20.15 0.37
N TRP A 79 13.81 -20.59 -0.35
CA TRP A 79 13.71 -21.05 -1.72
C TRP A 79 13.18 -22.48 -1.86
N HIS A 80 13.53 -23.36 -0.94
CA HIS A 80 13.22 -24.79 -1.02
C HIS A 80 12.03 -25.21 -0.14
N TRP A 81 11.45 -24.30 0.66
CA TRP A 81 10.27 -24.62 1.48
C TRP A 81 9.19 -23.56 1.38
N THR A 82 9.51 -22.34 1.81
CA THR A 82 8.55 -21.24 1.92
C THR A 82 7.95 -20.89 0.56
N LEU A 83 8.78 -20.78 -0.47
CA LEU A 83 8.34 -20.45 -1.82
C LEU A 83 7.50 -21.57 -2.48
N PRO A 84 7.91 -22.86 -2.44
CA PRO A 84 7.06 -23.96 -2.88
C PRO A 84 5.67 -23.99 -2.22
N TRP A 85 5.59 -23.77 -0.91
CA TRP A 85 4.31 -23.66 -0.20
C TRP A 85 3.47 -22.46 -0.67
N ARG A 86 4.11 -21.32 -0.95
CA ARG A 86 3.45 -20.14 -1.53
C ARG A 86 2.87 -20.42 -2.90
N GLN A 87 3.61 -21.14 -3.74
CA GLN A 87 3.21 -21.46 -5.10
C GLN A 87 2.08 -22.50 -5.14
N ASN A 88 2.19 -23.59 -4.39
CA ASN A 88 1.17 -24.65 -4.36
C ASN A 88 -0.20 -24.21 -3.81
N THR A 89 -0.24 -23.07 -3.11
CA THR A 89 -1.49 -22.45 -2.63
C THR A 89 -1.93 -21.27 -3.49
N SER A 90 -1.29 -21.02 -4.63
CA SER A 90 -1.68 -19.94 -5.54
C SER A 90 -2.89 -20.32 -6.41
N TYR A 91 -3.70 -19.32 -6.78
CA TYR A 91 -4.80 -19.54 -7.72
C TYR A 91 -4.34 -20.06 -9.08
N LYS A 92 -3.10 -19.75 -9.48
CA LYS A 92 -2.46 -20.30 -10.68
C LYS A 92 -2.33 -21.82 -10.59
N ILE A 93 -1.61 -22.33 -9.58
CA ILE A 93 -1.37 -23.78 -9.45
C ILE A 93 -2.68 -24.54 -9.18
N LEU A 94 -3.61 -23.96 -8.42
CA LEU A 94 -4.94 -24.56 -8.23
C LEU A 94 -5.71 -24.67 -9.56
N ALA A 95 -5.67 -23.64 -10.41
CA ALA A 95 -6.32 -23.69 -11.72
C ALA A 95 -5.63 -24.68 -12.68
N GLU A 96 -4.30 -24.75 -12.68
CA GLU A 96 -3.54 -25.73 -13.47
C GLU A 96 -3.88 -27.17 -13.05
N SER A 97 -4.10 -27.40 -11.75
CA SER A 97 -4.38 -28.73 -11.19
C SER A 97 -5.83 -29.18 -11.36
N TYR A 98 -6.80 -28.28 -11.19
CA TYR A 98 -8.23 -28.62 -11.07
C TYR A 98 -9.15 -27.93 -12.08
N GLY A 99 -8.61 -27.00 -12.88
CA GLY A 99 -9.37 -26.17 -13.82
C GLY A 99 -9.96 -24.91 -13.18
N GLN A 100 -9.83 -23.79 -13.88
CA GLN A 100 -10.26 -22.46 -13.41
C GLN A 100 -11.74 -22.41 -12.99
N GLU A 101 -12.65 -22.93 -13.81
CA GLU A 101 -14.10 -22.91 -13.54
C GLU A 101 -14.46 -23.73 -12.29
N THR A 102 -13.77 -24.85 -12.09
CA THR A 102 -13.93 -25.70 -10.91
C THR A 102 -13.49 -24.96 -9.64
N VAL A 103 -12.33 -24.29 -9.67
CA VAL A 103 -11.83 -23.49 -8.55
C VAL A 103 -12.80 -22.35 -8.21
N ILE A 104 -13.31 -21.64 -9.21
CA ILE A 104 -14.31 -20.57 -9.01
C ILE A 104 -15.59 -21.13 -8.40
N THR A 105 -16.09 -22.26 -8.90
CA THR A 105 -17.36 -22.86 -8.43
C THR A 105 -17.24 -23.41 -7.02
N ALA A 106 -16.09 -24.01 -6.68
CA ALA A 106 -15.80 -24.55 -5.35
C ALA A 106 -15.68 -23.45 -4.28
N ALA A 107 -15.33 -22.22 -4.66
CA ALA A 107 -15.22 -21.11 -3.73
C ALA A 107 -16.58 -20.66 -3.15
N ILE A 108 -16.52 -19.98 -2.01
CA ILE A 108 -17.68 -19.40 -1.31
C ILE A 108 -18.47 -18.51 -2.29
N PRO A 109 -19.81 -18.64 -2.40
CA PRO A 109 -20.60 -17.96 -3.43
C PRO A 109 -20.35 -16.46 -3.58
N ARG A 110 -20.11 -15.76 -2.45
CA ARG A 110 -19.88 -14.32 -2.40
C ARG A 110 -18.50 -13.91 -2.94
N SER A 111 -17.50 -14.79 -2.91
CA SER A 111 -16.14 -14.50 -3.39
C SER A 111 -15.92 -14.86 -4.86
N ARG A 112 -16.79 -15.68 -5.47
CA ARG A 112 -16.63 -16.19 -6.85
C ARG A 112 -16.40 -15.11 -7.90
N LYS A 113 -17.15 -14.00 -7.83
CA LYS A 113 -16.99 -12.88 -8.77
C LYS A 113 -15.58 -12.30 -8.72
N ALA A 114 -15.05 -12.08 -7.52
CA ALA A 114 -13.72 -11.54 -7.35
C ALA A 114 -12.64 -12.53 -7.81
N ILE A 115 -12.83 -13.84 -7.58
CA ILE A 115 -11.93 -14.88 -8.08
C ILE A 115 -11.96 -14.94 -9.62
N SER A 116 -13.13 -14.82 -10.26
CA SER A 116 -13.23 -14.71 -11.72
C SER A 116 -12.39 -13.55 -12.24
N GLN A 117 -12.51 -12.39 -11.59
CA GLN A 117 -11.76 -11.19 -11.95
C GLN A 117 -10.25 -11.34 -11.72
N ILE A 118 -9.80 -12.12 -10.73
CA ILE A 118 -8.38 -12.45 -10.54
C ILE A 118 -7.82 -13.11 -11.80
N TYR A 119 -8.52 -14.11 -12.34
CA TYR A 119 -8.10 -14.79 -13.56
C TYR A 119 -8.22 -13.91 -14.81
N GLU A 120 -9.33 -13.18 -14.96
CA GLU A 120 -9.55 -12.27 -16.10
C GLU A 120 -8.46 -11.19 -16.22
N ASN A 121 -7.91 -10.76 -15.09
CA ASN A 121 -6.85 -9.75 -15.03
C ASN A 121 -5.42 -10.35 -15.00
N GLY A 122 -5.27 -11.67 -15.09
CA GLY A 122 -3.97 -12.35 -15.03
C GLY A 122 -3.24 -12.15 -13.70
N LEU A 123 -4.00 -12.03 -12.60
CA LEU A 123 -3.46 -11.79 -11.26
C LEU A 123 -3.21 -13.10 -10.49
N ASP A 124 -3.69 -14.23 -10.99
CA ASP A 124 -3.64 -15.55 -10.37
C ASP A 124 -2.22 -15.98 -9.98
N GLN A 125 -1.21 -15.57 -10.75
CA GLN A 125 0.20 -15.82 -10.44
C GLN A 125 0.73 -15.05 -9.22
N TYR A 126 0.06 -13.97 -8.82
CA TYR A 126 0.39 -13.15 -7.65
C TYR A 126 -0.55 -13.41 -6.47
N MET A 127 -1.62 -14.17 -6.67
CA MET A 127 -2.69 -14.36 -5.70
C MET A 127 -2.53 -15.69 -4.99
N ARG A 128 -1.98 -15.62 -3.78
CA ARG A 128 -1.93 -16.77 -2.88
C ARG A 128 -3.23 -16.90 -2.09
N TRP A 129 -3.75 -18.12 -2.01
CA TRP A 129 -4.85 -18.47 -1.12
C TRP A 129 -4.33 -18.77 0.29
N PHE A 130 -4.99 -18.17 1.28
CA PHE A 130 -4.78 -18.48 2.70
C PHE A 130 -6.10 -18.96 3.30
N PRO A 131 -6.14 -20.22 3.78
CA PRO A 131 -7.25 -20.76 4.53
C PRO A 131 -7.61 -19.88 5.74
N TRP A 132 -8.90 -19.68 5.96
CA TRP A 132 -9.42 -18.84 7.03
C TRP A 132 -9.00 -19.35 8.42
N ARG A 133 -8.94 -20.67 8.57
CA ARG A 133 -8.53 -21.33 9.82
C ARG A 133 -7.10 -21.02 10.26
N TRP A 134 -6.23 -20.51 9.37
CA TRP A 134 -4.86 -20.13 9.74
C TRP A 134 -4.81 -18.80 10.50
N PHE A 135 -5.92 -18.07 10.60
CA PHE A 135 -6.00 -16.79 11.29
C PHE A 135 -6.63 -16.93 12.68
N SER A 136 -6.07 -16.20 13.64
CA SER A 136 -6.53 -16.12 15.03
C SER A 136 -6.41 -14.68 15.56
N ASP A 137 -6.96 -14.42 16.75
CA ASP A 137 -6.91 -13.12 17.44
C ASP A 137 -7.36 -11.90 16.60
N ILE A 138 -8.40 -12.12 15.79
CA ILE A 138 -8.86 -11.12 14.81
C ILE A 138 -9.54 -9.94 15.51
N THR A 139 -8.98 -8.74 15.37
CA THR A 139 -9.46 -7.52 16.04
C THR A 139 -9.58 -6.36 15.06
N LEU A 140 -10.70 -5.62 15.09
CA LEU A 140 -10.87 -4.43 14.24
C LEU A 140 -9.90 -3.32 14.67
N ILE A 141 -8.99 -2.91 13.78
CA ILE A 141 -8.03 -1.83 14.03
C ILE A 141 -8.39 -0.52 13.33
N GLY A 142 -9.22 -0.58 12.28
CA GLY A 142 -9.69 0.63 11.62
C GLY A 142 -10.84 0.35 10.67
N ALA A 143 -11.80 1.28 10.63
CA ALA A 143 -12.83 1.32 9.61
C ALA A 143 -12.78 2.69 8.94
N GLY A 144 -12.31 2.74 7.70
CA GLY A 144 -12.37 3.94 6.87
C GLY A 144 -13.74 4.09 6.20
N GLY A 145 -13.91 5.12 5.36
CA GLY A 145 -15.12 5.30 4.56
C GLY A 145 -15.37 4.22 3.50
N PHE A 146 -14.46 3.25 3.35
CA PHE A 146 -14.50 2.29 2.25
C PHE A 146 -14.25 0.82 2.62
N SER A 147 -13.47 0.53 3.67
CA SER A 147 -13.21 -0.86 4.08
C SER A 147 -12.81 -0.92 5.56
N ALA A 148 -13.17 -2.05 6.19
CA ALA A 148 -12.71 -2.42 7.52
C ALA A 148 -11.38 -3.16 7.41
N VAL A 149 -10.47 -2.84 8.33
CA VAL A 149 -9.15 -3.45 8.47
C VAL A 149 -9.05 -4.06 9.86
N TYR A 150 -8.67 -5.33 9.90
CA TYR A 150 -8.49 -6.12 11.11
C TYR A 150 -7.02 -6.47 11.29
N PHE A 151 -6.57 -6.48 12.54
CA PHE A 151 -5.37 -7.19 12.97
C PHE A 151 -5.69 -8.68 13.05
N ALA A 152 -4.74 -9.55 12.70
CA ALA A 152 -4.84 -10.99 12.91
C ALA A 152 -3.46 -11.62 13.11
N VAL A 153 -3.42 -12.72 13.85
CA VAL A 153 -2.26 -13.63 13.95
C VAL A 153 -2.42 -14.73 12.91
N LEU A 154 -1.41 -14.90 12.05
CA LEU A 154 -1.37 -15.87 10.97
C LEU A 154 -0.40 -17.01 11.32
N LYS A 155 -0.92 -18.25 11.37
CA LYS A 155 -0.18 -19.48 11.69
C LYS A 155 -0.45 -20.58 10.67
N PRO A 156 0.29 -20.60 9.55
CA PRO A 156 0.21 -21.68 8.59
C PRO A 156 0.78 -22.99 9.18
N PRO A 157 0.16 -24.15 8.94
CA PRO A 157 0.56 -25.42 9.56
C PRO A 157 1.93 -25.94 9.10
N TYR A 158 2.44 -25.46 7.97
CA TYR A 158 3.77 -25.81 7.45
C TYR A 158 4.90 -24.91 7.98
N GLU A 159 4.59 -23.91 8.82
CA GLU A 159 5.59 -23.13 9.56
C GLU A 159 5.97 -23.89 10.84
N VAL A 160 6.77 -24.95 10.66
CA VAL A 160 7.04 -25.98 11.69
C VAL A 160 8.15 -25.60 12.68
N HIS A 161 8.65 -24.37 12.65
CA HIS A 161 9.75 -23.92 13.52
C HIS A 161 9.22 -23.14 14.73
N ASP A 162 9.52 -23.64 15.94
CA ASP A 162 9.21 -23.00 17.23
C ASP A 162 9.83 -21.60 17.42
N SER A 163 10.71 -21.15 16.52
CA SER A 163 11.46 -19.90 16.63
C SER A 163 10.86 -18.74 15.82
N VAL A 164 9.74 -18.93 15.11
CA VAL A 164 9.12 -17.84 14.35
C VAL A 164 8.05 -17.22 15.24
N GLU A 165 8.29 -15.97 15.66
CA GLU A 165 7.28 -15.17 16.35
C GLU A 165 5.96 -15.19 15.57
N ASP A 166 4.84 -15.22 16.31
CA ASP A 166 3.49 -15.18 15.74
C ASP A 166 3.41 -14.14 14.62
N ARG A 167 3.14 -14.58 13.38
CA ARG A 167 3.16 -13.66 12.25
C ARG A 167 1.94 -12.76 12.28
N ILE A 168 2.18 -11.49 12.53
CA ILE A 168 1.14 -10.48 12.59
C ILE A 168 0.84 -9.94 11.19
N VAL A 169 -0.45 -9.87 10.84
CA VAL A 169 -0.92 -9.35 9.56
C VAL A 169 -2.13 -8.42 9.72
N ALA A 170 -2.39 -7.63 8.68
CA ALA A 170 -3.62 -6.88 8.52
C ALA A 170 -4.53 -7.56 7.48
N LEU A 171 -5.81 -7.71 7.80
CA LEU A 171 -6.86 -8.21 6.92
C LEU A 171 -7.77 -7.06 6.51
N LYS A 172 -7.76 -6.69 5.23
CA LYS A 172 -8.60 -5.61 4.68
C LYS A 172 -9.74 -6.21 3.85
N VAL A 173 -10.99 -5.86 4.20
CA VAL A 173 -12.16 -6.37 3.47
C VAL A 173 -12.15 -5.89 2.02
N VAL A 174 -12.37 -6.84 1.10
CA VAL A 174 -12.33 -6.66 -0.34
C VAL A 174 -13.72 -6.31 -0.85
N ASP A 175 -13.79 -5.30 -1.71
CA ASP A 175 -14.93 -5.05 -2.59
C ASP A 175 -14.47 -5.01 -4.06
N ASP A 176 -15.40 -4.81 -4.98
CA ASP A 176 -15.10 -4.79 -6.43
C ASP A 176 -13.98 -3.81 -6.82
N LYS A 177 -13.78 -2.72 -6.06
CA LYS A 177 -12.76 -1.70 -6.37
C LYS A 177 -11.38 -2.05 -5.81
N ILE A 178 -11.30 -2.93 -4.83
CA ILE A 178 -10.02 -3.35 -4.27
C ILE A 178 -9.23 -4.22 -5.24
N LEU A 179 -9.89 -4.89 -6.19
CA LEU A 179 -9.18 -5.69 -7.21
C LEU A 179 -8.31 -4.80 -8.08
N ASN A 180 -8.74 -3.55 -8.33
CA ASN A 180 -7.90 -2.53 -8.95
C ASN A 180 -6.71 -2.17 -8.06
N GLU A 181 -6.92 -2.03 -6.74
CA GLU A 181 -5.82 -1.81 -5.80
C GLU A 181 -4.81 -2.97 -5.84
N ILE A 182 -5.27 -4.22 -5.79
CA ILE A 182 -4.37 -5.38 -5.85
C ILE A 182 -3.66 -5.43 -7.20
N ALA A 183 -4.36 -5.21 -8.31
CA ALA A 183 -3.76 -5.20 -9.64
C ALA A 183 -2.64 -4.16 -9.77
N VAL A 184 -2.88 -2.94 -9.28
CA VAL A 184 -1.89 -1.86 -9.34
C VAL A 184 -0.74 -2.11 -8.36
N GLN A 185 -1.02 -2.56 -7.13
CA GLN A 185 0.02 -2.90 -6.16
C GLN A 185 0.93 -4.03 -6.65
N SER A 186 0.35 -5.09 -7.20
CA SER A 186 1.11 -6.23 -7.77
C SER A 186 2.01 -5.78 -8.93
N LYS A 187 1.55 -4.84 -9.77
CA LYS A 187 2.36 -4.25 -10.85
C LYS A 187 3.42 -3.27 -10.34
N ALA A 188 3.11 -2.55 -9.25
CA ALA A 188 4.02 -1.60 -8.64
C ALA A 188 5.20 -2.22 -7.92
N PHE A 189 5.18 -3.55 -7.78
CA PHE A 189 6.17 -4.31 -7.04
C PHE A 189 6.47 -3.66 -5.69
N ASN A 190 5.43 -3.09 -5.05
CA ASN A 190 5.57 -2.53 -3.72
C ASN A 190 5.66 -3.73 -2.77
N PRO A 191 6.86 -4.07 -2.25
CA PRO A 191 7.09 -5.32 -1.54
C PRO A 191 6.44 -5.31 -0.15
N VAL A 192 6.03 -4.13 0.30
CA VAL A 192 5.25 -3.98 1.53
C VAL A 192 3.77 -4.09 1.14
N LEU A 193 3.10 -5.10 1.70
CA LEU A 193 1.65 -5.17 1.98
C LEU A 193 0.76 -6.15 1.20
N PHE A 194 1.18 -6.95 0.23
CA PHE A 194 0.26 -7.99 -0.29
C PHE A 194 0.86 -9.39 -0.20
N GLN A 195 0.31 -10.19 0.71
CA GLN A 195 0.69 -11.59 0.87
C GLN A 195 -0.22 -12.54 0.08
N GLY A 196 -1.48 -12.17 -0.09
CA GLY A 196 -2.51 -13.01 -0.72
C GLY A 196 -3.91 -12.66 -0.23
N ILE A 197 -4.86 -13.58 -0.42
CA ILE A 197 -6.25 -13.39 -0.01
C ILE A 197 -6.76 -14.54 0.86
N THR A 198 -7.74 -14.23 1.69
CA THR A 198 -8.55 -15.20 2.44
C THR A 198 -10.03 -14.83 2.30
N VAL A 199 -10.93 -15.70 2.76
CA VAL A 199 -12.37 -15.40 2.84
C VAL A 199 -12.85 -15.73 4.25
N CYS A 200 -13.50 -14.77 4.90
CA CYS A 200 -14.11 -15.01 6.19
C CYS A 200 -15.27 -16.00 6.07
N GLU A 201 -15.16 -17.15 6.73
CA GLU A 201 -16.18 -18.21 6.64
C GLU A 201 -17.56 -17.76 7.11
N SER A 202 -17.64 -16.93 8.17
CA SER A 202 -18.91 -16.51 8.74
C SER A 202 -19.65 -15.45 7.91
N THR A 203 -18.94 -14.57 7.23
CA THR A 203 -19.57 -13.46 6.47
C THR A 203 -19.50 -13.64 4.96
N GLY A 204 -18.62 -14.51 4.48
CA GLY A 204 -18.26 -14.66 3.07
C GLY A 204 -17.51 -13.45 2.50
N ASP A 205 -17.02 -12.55 3.35
CA ASP A 205 -16.24 -11.40 2.91
C ASP A 205 -14.83 -11.86 2.50
N MET A 206 -14.45 -11.59 1.26
CA MET A 206 -13.06 -11.74 0.84
C MET A 206 -12.20 -10.68 1.53
N MET A 207 -10.99 -11.04 1.92
CA MET A 207 -10.05 -10.16 2.61
C MET A 207 -8.67 -10.24 1.98
N MET A 208 -8.06 -9.08 1.80
CA MET A 208 -6.68 -8.90 1.37
C MET A 208 -5.77 -9.01 2.60
N ILE A 209 -4.72 -9.82 2.50
CA ILE A 209 -3.76 -10.04 3.58
C ILE A 209 -2.53 -9.18 3.32
N MET A 210 -2.19 -8.39 4.32
CA MET A 210 -1.16 -7.36 4.24
C MET A 210 -0.21 -7.48 5.44
N ASN A 211 1.04 -7.04 5.28
CA ASN A 211 1.89 -6.81 6.46
C ASN A 211 1.22 -5.75 7.34
N LEU A 212 1.28 -5.91 8.66
CA LEU A 212 0.80 -4.87 9.55
C LEU A 212 1.81 -3.72 9.56
N ALA A 213 1.35 -2.52 9.22
CA ALA A 213 2.15 -1.30 9.36
C ALA A 213 2.14 -0.82 10.81
N GLU A 214 3.06 -1.32 11.64
CA GLU A 214 3.11 -1.00 13.08
C GLU A 214 3.29 0.49 13.36
N GLY A 215 3.99 1.20 12.48
CA GLY A 215 4.16 2.66 12.55
C GLY A 215 2.88 3.45 12.25
N GLY A 216 1.81 2.79 11.81
CA GLY A 216 0.55 3.41 11.44
C GLY A 216 0.65 4.25 10.17
N ASN A 217 -0.10 5.36 10.10
CA ASN A 217 -0.08 6.27 8.96
C ASN A 217 0.54 7.63 9.30
N LEU A 218 1.04 8.34 8.29
CA LEU A 218 1.73 9.63 8.42
C LEU A 218 0.83 10.71 9.05
N GLU A 219 -0.48 10.66 8.84
CA GLU A 219 -1.40 11.61 9.48
C GLU A 219 -1.36 11.46 11.01
N ASP A 220 -1.49 10.24 11.52
CA ASP A 220 -1.49 10.00 12.95
C ASP A 220 -0.11 10.18 13.56
N HIS A 221 0.96 9.93 12.80
CA HIS A 221 2.34 10.27 13.17
C HIS A 221 2.51 11.77 13.43
N ILE A 222 2.15 12.62 12.45
CA ILE A 222 2.22 14.09 12.58
C ILE A 222 1.29 14.62 13.69
N LYS A 223 0.18 13.93 13.98
CA LYS A 223 -0.69 14.31 15.11
C LYS A 223 -0.02 14.04 16.46
N ARG A 224 0.54 12.84 16.63
CA ARG A 224 1.04 12.32 17.91
C ARG A 224 2.29 13.04 18.37
N ASP A 225 3.27 13.18 17.49
CA ASP A 225 4.54 13.83 17.80
C ASP A 225 4.95 14.79 16.67
N PRO A 226 4.60 16.08 16.77
CA PRO A 226 4.88 17.06 15.72
C PRO A 226 6.37 17.42 15.61
N LEU A 227 7.16 17.13 16.65
CA LEU A 227 8.59 17.43 16.71
C LEU A 227 9.45 16.19 16.44
N ALA A 228 8.90 14.98 16.59
CA ALA A 228 9.52 13.81 15.99
C ALA A 228 9.68 14.00 14.48
N ASP A 229 10.83 13.58 13.96
CA ASP A 229 11.19 13.72 12.56
C ASP A 229 11.03 15.16 12.05
N SER A 230 11.31 16.16 12.90
CA SER A 230 11.37 17.55 12.47
C SER A 230 12.72 17.92 11.86
N GLU A 231 13.74 17.09 12.07
CA GLU A 231 15.03 17.23 11.42
C GLU A 231 14.85 17.19 9.91
N MET A 232 15.51 18.11 9.20
CA MET A 232 15.35 18.25 7.76
C MET A 232 15.81 16.97 7.04
N GLU A 233 16.83 16.29 7.56
CA GLU A 233 17.28 14.99 7.03
C GLU A 233 16.16 13.95 7.03
N SER A 234 15.47 13.76 8.17
CA SER A 234 14.34 12.83 8.27
C SER A 234 13.21 13.23 7.30
N ILE A 235 12.86 14.52 7.24
CA ILE A 235 11.85 15.02 6.29
C ILE A 235 12.22 14.73 4.84
N VAL A 236 13.48 14.96 4.45
CA VAL A 236 13.97 14.68 3.10
C VAL A 236 13.94 13.18 2.81
N ASN A 237 14.29 12.33 3.79
CA ASN A 237 14.22 10.87 3.63
C ASN A 237 12.78 10.39 3.39
N ILE A 238 11.81 10.90 4.16
CA ILE A 238 10.38 10.60 3.93
C ILE A 238 9.95 11.06 2.54
N ALA A 239 10.26 12.32 2.18
CA ALA A 239 9.92 12.88 0.87
C ALA A 239 10.55 12.08 -0.27
N LEU A 240 11.79 11.62 -0.11
CA LEU A 240 12.53 10.84 -1.10
C LEU A 240 11.85 9.48 -1.34
N ARG A 241 11.46 8.76 -0.29
CA ARG A 241 10.73 7.48 -0.42
C ARG A 241 9.41 7.65 -1.16
N LEU A 242 8.66 8.70 -0.82
CA LEU A 242 7.41 9.04 -1.51
C LEU A 242 7.63 9.42 -2.98
N ALA A 243 8.71 10.13 -3.29
CA ALA A 243 9.06 10.50 -4.66
C ALA A 243 9.48 9.29 -5.50
N ILE A 244 10.20 8.32 -4.91
CA ILE A 244 10.51 7.04 -5.56
C ILE A 244 9.21 6.31 -5.92
N SER A 245 8.31 6.12 -4.94
CA SER A 245 7.02 5.44 -5.19
C SER A 245 6.19 6.14 -6.26
N LEU A 246 6.13 7.48 -6.24
CA LEU A 246 5.37 8.24 -7.22
C LEU A 246 6.00 8.17 -8.63
N SER A 247 7.33 8.25 -8.72
CA SER A 247 8.04 8.17 -9.99
C SER A 247 7.84 6.80 -10.63
N SER A 248 8.01 5.71 -9.88
CA SER A 248 7.76 4.37 -10.41
C SER A 248 6.31 4.17 -10.83
N LEU A 249 5.34 4.66 -10.04
CA LEU A 249 3.93 4.58 -10.41
C LEU A 249 3.63 5.28 -11.74
N HIS A 250 4.19 6.48 -11.93
CA HIS A 250 3.94 7.30 -13.12
C HIS A 250 4.71 6.82 -14.35
N ASP A 251 5.99 6.54 -14.20
CA ASP A 251 6.95 6.37 -15.30
C ASP A 251 7.16 4.88 -15.66
N ASP A 252 7.22 3.97 -14.66
CA ASP A 252 7.45 2.54 -14.90
C ASP A 252 6.15 1.78 -15.16
N ILE A 253 5.08 2.10 -14.41
CA ILE A 253 3.78 1.41 -14.49
C ILE A 253 2.79 2.14 -15.41
N GLY A 254 2.88 3.46 -15.49
CA GLY A 254 1.97 4.28 -16.30
C GLY A 254 0.60 4.51 -15.66
N PHE A 255 0.53 4.66 -14.32
CA PHE A 255 -0.72 4.89 -13.59
C PHE A 255 -0.71 6.22 -12.82
N CYS A 256 -1.89 6.83 -12.63
CA CYS A 256 -2.10 7.89 -11.65
C CYS A 256 -2.60 7.28 -10.34
N HIS A 257 -2.14 7.79 -9.18
CA HIS A 257 -2.56 7.32 -7.85
C HIS A 257 -3.99 7.73 -7.51
N ARG A 258 -4.30 9.03 -7.65
CA ARG A 258 -5.64 9.64 -7.46
C ARG A 258 -6.12 9.86 -6.03
N ASN A 259 -5.41 9.38 -5.01
CA ASN A 259 -5.79 9.58 -3.61
C ASN A 259 -4.59 9.77 -2.66
N ILE A 260 -3.62 10.62 -3.05
CA ILE A 260 -2.42 10.88 -2.22
C ILE A 260 -2.78 11.84 -1.08
N HIS A 261 -2.58 11.41 0.16
CA HIS A 261 -2.69 12.22 1.38
C HIS A 261 -2.05 11.49 2.57
N PRO A 262 -1.74 12.15 3.71
CA PRO A 262 -1.01 11.54 4.82
C PRO A 262 -1.64 10.26 5.41
N ARG A 263 -2.96 10.11 5.38
CA ARG A 263 -3.62 8.86 5.83
C ARG A 263 -3.38 7.65 4.91
N ASN A 264 -2.98 7.88 3.66
CA ASN A 264 -2.64 6.85 2.66
C ASN A 264 -1.13 6.71 2.49
N ILE A 265 -0.37 7.15 3.48
CA ILE A 265 1.06 6.97 3.58
C ILE A 265 1.29 6.24 4.89
N ILE A 266 1.74 4.99 4.81
CA ILE A 266 1.97 4.15 6.00
C ILE A 266 3.45 4.14 6.37
N HIS A 267 3.73 3.88 7.64
CA HIS A 267 5.07 3.65 8.14
C HIS A 267 5.21 2.16 8.50
N ALA A 268 6.03 1.44 7.74
CA ALA A 268 6.29 0.02 7.89
C ALA A 268 7.78 -0.24 7.63
N ASP A 269 8.38 -1.21 8.31
CA ASP A 269 9.80 -1.58 8.08
C ASP A 269 10.77 -0.38 8.10
N SER A 270 10.52 0.60 8.98
CA SER A 270 11.28 1.87 9.10
C SER A 270 11.24 2.79 7.87
N GLU A 271 10.31 2.58 6.94
CA GLU A 271 10.14 3.39 5.74
C GLU A 271 8.67 3.80 5.51
N TYR A 272 8.47 4.83 4.68
CA TYR A 272 7.14 5.32 4.33
C TYR A 272 6.71 4.85 2.95
N PHE A 273 5.51 4.28 2.85
CA PHE A 273 4.96 3.73 1.63
C PHE A 273 3.63 4.38 1.26
N LEU A 274 3.47 4.68 -0.03
CA LEU A 274 2.18 5.09 -0.59
C LEU A 274 1.27 3.86 -0.74
N VAL A 275 0.01 3.97 -0.30
CA VAL A 275 -0.97 2.88 -0.32
C VAL A 275 -2.34 3.36 -0.82
N ASP A 276 -3.30 2.43 -0.92
CA ASP A 276 -4.69 2.70 -1.33
C ASP A 276 -4.82 3.12 -2.81
N TYR A 277 -4.42 2.21 -3.68
CA TYR A 277 -4.48 2.33 -5.15
C TYR A 277 -5.88 2.08 -5.74
N ARG A 278 -6.93 2.07 -4.90
CA ARG A 278 -8.30 1.71 -5.32
C ARG A 278 -8.83 2.59 -6.42
N TYR A 279 -8.42 3.86 -6.42
CA TYR A 279 -8.83 4.84 -7.42
C TYR A 279 -7.79 5.04 -8.52
N SER A 280 -6.70 4.28 -8.53
CA SER A 280 -5.65 4.43 -9.52
C SER A 280 -6.15 4.07 -10.92
N THR A 281 -5.66 4.78 -11.93
CA THR A 281 -6.07 4.60 -13.32
C THR A 281 -4.87 4.72 -14.25
N PRO A 282 -4.86 4.05 -15.41
CA PRO A 282 -3.87 4.29 -16.44
C PRO A 282 -3.76 5.80 -16.74
N CYS A 283 -2.55 6.31 -16.88
CA CYS A 283 -2.28 7.73 -17.12
C CYS A 283 -3.00 8.27 -18.36
N GLU A 284 -3.03 7.48 -19.43
CA GLU A 284 -3.65 7.85 -20.71
C GLU A 284 -5.18 7.95 -20.62
N GLU A 285 -5.79 7.16 -19.74
CA GLU A 285 -7.26 7.11 -19.57
C GLU A 285 -7.76 7.99 -18.42
N ALA A 286 -6.86 8.51 -17.58
CA ALA A 286 -7.20 9.18 -16.33
C ALA A 286 -8.23 10.30 -16.52
N THR A 287 -8.06 11.13 -17.56
CA THR A 287 -9.00 12.21 -17.89
C THR A 287 -10.34 11.68 -18.42
N ALA A 288 -10.33 10.65 -19.27
CA ALA A 288 -11.57 10.06 -19.79
C ALA A 288 -12.43 9.47 -18.66
N ILE A 289 -11.81 8.70 -17.75
CA ILE A 289 -12.45 8.11 -16.57
C ILE A 289 -13.00 9.20 -15.63
N THR A 290 -12.23 10.28 -15.43
CA THR A 290 -12.64 11.42 -14.59
C THR A 290 -13.90 12.09 -15.14
N ARG A 291 -13.96 12.31 -16.46
CA ARG A 291 -15.14 12.90 -17.11
C ARG A 291 -16.34 11.96 -17.12
N ALA A 292 -16.12 10.66 -17.34
CA ALA A 292 -17.17 9.65 -17.38
C ALA A 292 -17.85 9.47 -16.01
N SER A 293 -17.06 9.40 -14.93
CA SER A 293 -17.58 9.16 -13.57
C SER A 293 -18.36 10.34 -13.00
N LYS A 294 -18.04 11.59 -13.42
CA LYS A 294 -18.61 12.85 -12.88
C LYS A 294 -18.51 13.03 -11.36
N ALA A 295 -17.84 12.11 -10.67
CA ALA A 295 -17.76 12.00 -9.21
C ALA A 295 -16.30 11.90 -8.79
N HIS A 296 -15.96 12.51 -7.66
CA HIS A 296 -14.59 12.63 -7.18
C HIS A 296 -14.50 12.12 -5.76
N TYR A 297 -13.50 11.25 -5.57
CA TYR A 297 -13.11 10.66 -4.32
C TYR A 297 -11.83 11.36 -3.86
N GLY A 298 -11.67 11.51 -2.55
CA GLY A 298 -10.49 12.15 -1.97
C GLY A 298 -10.86 13.31 -1.05
N ARG A 299 -9.85 13.83 -0.37
CA ARG A 299 -9.99 14.95 0.58
C ARG A 299 -9.77 16.25 -0.17
N VAL A 300 -10.74 17.16 -0.07
CA VAL A 300 -10.80 18.44 -0.82
C VAL A 300 -9.44 19.16 -0.91
N PRO A 301 -8.66 19.32 0.19
CA PRO A 301 -7.39 20.04 0.12
C PRO A 301 -6.41 19.47 -0.90
N TYR A 302 -6.38 18.13 -1.03
CA TYR A 302 -5.39 17.38 -1.83
C TYR A 302 -5.76 17.27 -3.31
N ILE A 303 -6.95 17.74 -3.70
CA ILE A 303 -7.43 17.63 -5.08
C ILE A 303 -6.96 18.86 -5.88
N ALA A 304 -6.25 18.61 -6.98
CA ALA A 304 -5.70 19.66 -7.82
C ALA A 304 -6.79 20.52 -8.49
N PRO A 305 -6.57 21.83 -8.73
CA PRO A 305 -7.65 22.70 -9.19
C PRO A 305 -8.22 22.35 -10.58
N GLU A 306 -7.39 21.81 -11.48
CA GLU A 306 -7.81 21.38 -12.81
C GLU A 306 -8.78 20.18 -12.79
N VAL A 307 -8.78 19.42 -11.70
CA VAL A 307 -9.59 18.22 -11.52
C VAL A 307 -11.08 18.58 -11.51
N ARG A 308 -11.45 19.75 -10.98
CA ARG A 308 -12.82 20.31 -11.08
C ARG A 308 -13.32 20.47 -12.52
N ARG A 309 -12.39 20.63 -13.48
CA ARG A 309 -12.70 20.72 -14.92
C ARG A 309 -12.74 19.34 -15.60
N GLY A 310 -12.70 18.28 -14.80
CA GLY A 310 -12.66 16.89 -15.27
C GLY A 310 -11.33 16.49 -15.89
N LEU A 311 -10.24 17.22 -15.61
CA LEU A 311 -8.89 16.89 -16.07
C LEU A 311 -8.12 16.21 -14.96
N TYR A 312 -7.63 14.99 -15.20
CA TYR A 312 -6.74 14.31 -14.27
C TYR A 312 -5.50 13.83 -15.02
N THR A 313 -4.33 14.12 -14.46
CA THR A 313 -3.03 13.72 -15.02
C THR A 313 -2.07 13.36 -13.89
N THR A 314 -0.88 12.86 -14.23
CA THR A 314 0.24 12.69 -13.27
C THR A 314 0.57 13.98 -12.52
N ARG A 315 0.36 15.16 -13.15
CA ARG A 315 0.56 16.46 -12.51
C ARG A 315 -0.46 16.76 -11.41
N SER A 316 -1.63 16.12 -11.45
CA SER A 316 -2.64 16.23 -10.40
C SER A 316 -2.22 15.47 -9.14
N ASP A 317 -1.58 14.30 -9.29
CA ASP A 317 -0.93 13.60 -8.17
C ASP A 317 0.26 14.42 -7.60
N VAL A 318 1.04 15.08 -8.46
CA VAL A 318 2.13 15.97 -8.01
C VAL A 318 1.61 17.10 -7.13
N TYR A 319 0.43 17.67 -7.43
CA TYR A 319 -0.18 18.67 -6.56
C TYR A 319 -0.50 18.09 -5.18
N SER A 320 -1.12 16.90 -5.13
CA SER A 320 -1.39 16.20 -3.87
C SER A 320 -0.09 15.91 -3.08
N MET A 321 0.97 15.51 -3.78
CA MET A 321 2.31 15.33 -3.20
C MET A 321 2.88 16.64 -2.66
N GLY A 322 2.72 17.77 -3.37
CA GLY A 322 3.14 19.10 -2.92
C GLY A 322 2.53 19.49 -1.58
N ILE A 323 1.27 19.11 -1.35
CA ILE A 323 0.60 19.32 -0.06
C ILE A 323 1.24 18.46 1.02
N VAL A 324 1.50 17.18 0.74
CA VAL A 324 2.19 16.28 1.68
C VAL A 324 3.57 16.83 2.03
N LEU A 325 4.37 17.27 1.04
CA LEU A 325 5.69 17.87 1.27
C LEU A 325 5.61 19.11 2.18
N TRP A 326 4.64 19.99 1.95
CA TRP A 326 4.39 21.14 2.84
C TRP A 326 3.97 20.70 4.25
N GLN A 327 3.21 19.61 4.39
CA GLN A 327 2.78 19.07 5.69
C GLN A 327 3.92 18.42 6.48
N LEU A 328 4.93 17.86 5.80
CA LEU A 328 6.10 17.32 6.49
C LEU A 328 6.87 18.41 7.24
N VAL A 329 6.97 19.62 6.69
CA VAL A 329 7.67 20.76 7.33
C VAL A 329 6.76 21.62 8.21
N SER A 330 5.52 21.87 7.79
CA SER A 330 4.59 22.70 8.56
C SER A 330 3.97 21.95 9.75
N LYS A 331 3.92 20.62 9.68
CA LYS A 331 3.23 19.72 10.63
C LYS A 331 1.77 20.14 10.89
N VAL A 332 1.14 20.85 9.93
CA VAL A 332 -0.26 21.29 9.95
C VAL A 332 -1.09 20.37 9.06
N LEU A 333 -1.96 19.57 9.68
CA LEU A 333 -2.86 18.68 8.95
C LEU A 333 -4.20 19.34 8.65
N PHE A 334 -4.74 19.03 7.47
CA PHE A 334 -6.10 19.41 7.15
C PHE A 334 -7.11 18.48 7.82
N PRO A 335 -8.17 19.00 8.47
CA PRO A 335 -9.20 18.17 9.06
C PRO A 335 -9.93 17.34 8.00
N ALA A 336 -10.53 16.22 8.43
CA ALA A 336 -11.44 15.46 7.58
C ALA A 336 -12.78 16.18 7.37
N SER A 337 -13.15 17.07 8.29
CA SER A 337 -14.37 17.86 8.21
C SER A 337 -14.23 19.01 7.23
N ASP A 338 -15.09 19.04 6.21
CA ASP A 338 -15.16 20.17 5.28
C ASP A 338 -15.63 21.46 5.97
N MET A 339 -16.43 21.38 7.04
CA MET A 339 -16.84 22.55 7.83
C MET A 339 -15.65 23.21 8.55
N LEU A 340 -14.68 22.42 9.02
CA LEU A 340 -13.49 22.98 9.65
C LEU A 340 -12.62 23.73 8.61
N LEU A 341 -12.68 23.33 7.32
CA LEU A 341 -11.91 23.92 6.23
C LEU A 341 -12.43 25.29 5.76
N GLU A 342 -13.56 25.77 6.24
CA GLU A 342 -14.18 27.02 5.75
C GLU A 342 -13.34 28.29 5.96
N ASP A 343 -12.39 28.28 6.91
CA ASP A 343 -11.56 29.45 7.20
C ASP A 343 -10.17 29.38 6.52
N PRO A 344 -9.95 30.09 5.39
CA PRO A 344 -8.66 30.17 4.71
C PRO A 344 -7.60 30.98 5.44
N ASN A 345 -7.93 31.58 6.59
CA ASN A 345 -6.93 32.12 7.51
C ASN A 345 -6.48 31.08 8.53
N ILE A 346 -7.19 29.98 8.77
CA ILE A 346 -6.73 28.93 9.67
C ILE A 346 -6.02 27.83 8.91
N TYR A 347 -6.69 27.22 7.94
CA TYR A 347 -6.12 26.16 7.12
C TYR A 347 -5.62 26.76 5.81
N ARG A 348 -4.32 27.03 5.74
CA ARG A 348 -3.70 27.71 4.60
C ARG A 348 -2.29 27.23 4.38
N ILE A 349 -1.90 27.21 3.12
CA ILE A 349 -0.55 26.87 2.66
C ILE A 349 0.19 28.18 2.40
N GLU A 350 1.28 28.38 3.12
CA GLU A 350 2.12 29.56 3.06
C GLU A 350 3.59 29.15 3.29
N PRO A 351 4.57 30.05 3.01
CA PRO A 351 5.97 29.75 3.27
C PRO A 351 6.21 29.42 4.75
N VAL A 352 6.95 28.34 5.02
CA VAL A 352 7.28 27.91 6.38
C VAL A 352 8.62 28.52 6.79
N PRO A 353 8.67 29.39 7.81
CA PRO A 353 9.92 29.99 8.28
C PRO A 353 10.93 28.94 8.73
N GLY A 354 12.18 29.11 8.30
CA GLY A 354 13.29 28.23 8.69
C GLY A 354 13.47 26.97 7.84
N VAL A 355 12.57 26.72 6.88
CA VAL A 355 12.77 25.66 5.87
C VAL A 355 13.79 26.11 4.82
N PRO A 356 14.70 25.22 4.37
CA PRO A 356 15.64 25.52 3.29
C PRO A 356 14.92 26.02 2.03
N LYS A 357 15.54 27.00 1.36
CA LYS A 357 14.88 27.70 0.24
C LYS A 357 14.59 26.78 -0.93
N TRP A 358 15.43 25.77 -1.13
CA TRP A 358 15.22 24.77 -2.16
C TRP A 358 13.99 23.88 -1.89
N PHE A 359 13.72 23.51 -0.63
CA PHE A 359 12.58 22.67 -0.27
C PHE A 359 11.28 23.49 -0.34
N GLU A 360 11.34 24.77 0.08
CA GLU A 360 10.26 25.75 -0.14
C GLU A 360 9.91 25.88 -1.63
N ALA A 361 10.94 26.03 -2.48
CA ALA A 361 10.76 26.11 -3.93
C ALA A 361 10.16 24.82 -4.51
N LEU A 362 10.56 23.65 -3.99
CA LEU A 362 10.07 22.35 -4.46
C LEU A 362 8.57 22.17 -4.17
N TYR A 363 8.12 22.30 -2.91
CA TYR A 363 6.69 22.14 -2.63
C TYR A 363 5.87 23.27 -3.28
N THR A 364 6.40 24.49 -3.38
CA THR A 364 5.71 25.60 -4.07
C THR A 364 5.52 25.30 -5.54
N ALA A 365 6.52 24.74 -6.21
CA ALA A 365 6.42 24.35 -7.60
C ALA A 365 5.41 23.21 -7.83
N CYS A 366 5.31 22.26 -6.89
CA CYS A 366 4.30 21.20 -6.95
C CYS A 366 2.86 21.76 -6.86
N LEU A 367 2.69 22.89 -6.18
CA LEU A 367 1.39 23.52 -5.93
C LEU A 367 0.97 24.56 -6.99
N GLU A 368 1.71 24.70 -8.11
CA GLU A 368 1.34 25.66 -9.16
C GLU A 368 -0.08 25.37 -9.68
N PRO A 369 -1.02 26.35 -9.68
CA PRO A 369 -2.33 26.23 -10.32
C PRO A 369 -2.31 25.64 -11.75
N THR A 370 -1.29 25.95 -12.54
CA THR A 370 -1.11 25.45 -13.91
C THR A 370 -0.33 24.13 -13.91
N PRO A 371 -0.95 22.99 -14.30
CA PRO A 371 -0.32 21.67 -14.18
C PRO A 371 1.01 21.53 -14.94
N GLN A 372 1.16 22.22 -16.07
CA GLN A 372 2.35 22.17 -16.91
C GLN A 372 3.58 22.87 -16.30
N HIS A 373 3.38 23.74 -15.31
CA HIS A 373 4.46 24.43 -14.61
C HIS A 373 5.01 23.65 -13.41
N ARG A 374 4.24 22.65 -12.93
CA ARG A 374 4.68 21.75 -11.86
C ARG A 374 5.89 20.92 -12.33
N PRO A 375 6.71 20.38 -11.42
CA PRO A 375 7.67 19.32 -11.74
C PRO A 375 6.96 17.98 -11.98
N ASN A 376 7.57 17.04 -12.70
CA ASN A 376 7.09 15.65 -12.79
C ASN A 376 7.70 14.83 -11.65
N ALA A 377 7.23 13.61 -11.45
CA ALA A 377 7.71 12.75 -10.37
C ALA A 377 9.23 12.50 -10.45
N THR A 378 9.76 12.24 -11.65
CA THR A 378 11.21 12.13 -11.88
C THR A 378 11.99 13.41 -11.49
N GLU A 379 11.48 14.60 -11.83
CA GLU A 379 12.09 15.91 -11.50
C GLU A 379 12.10 16.15 -9.98
N ILE A 380 11.04 15.73 -9.27
CA ILE A 380 10.97 15.76 -7.79
C ILE A 380 12.00 14.81 -7.20
N LEU A 381 12.03 13.55 -7.66
CA LEU A 381 12.97 12.52 -7.23
C LEU A 381 14.42 12.97 -7.42
N ALA A 382 14.75 13.53 -8.59
CA ALA A 382 16.09 14.03 -8.88
C ALA A 382 16.49 15.20 -7.96
N THR A 383 15.54 16.10 -7.66
CA THR A 383 15.77 17.21 -6.72
C THR A 383 16.06 16.69 -5.32
N LEU A 384 15.21 15.79 -4.79
CA LEU A 384 15.38 15.22 -3.45
C LEU A 384 16.66 14.39 -3.34
N THR A 385 17.00 13.60 -4.37
CA THR A 385 18.25 12.81 -4.41
C THR A 385 19.49 13.69 -4.44
N HIS A 386 19.42 14.86 -5.07
CA HIS A 386 20.52 15.82 -5.06
C HIS A 386 20.73 16.39 -3.66
N TYR A 387 19.65 16.88 -3.04
CA TYR A 387 19.73 17.51 -1.72
C TYR A 387 19.81 16.53 -0.56
N SER A 388 19.50 15.23 -0.72
CA SER A 388 19.75 14.22 0.32
C SER A 388 21.24 13.90 0.47
N LYS A 389 22.06 14.22 -0.53
CA LYS A 389 23.53 14.02 -0.51
C LYS A 389 24.28 15.25 0.02
N ILE A 390 23.61 16.40 0.04
CA ILE A 390 24.13 17.64 0.60
C ILE A 390 23.61 17.68 2.03
N SER A 391 24.44 18.04 3.02
CA SER A 391 23.95 18.17 4.40
C SER A 391 22.77 19.16 4.40
N ALA A 392 21.59 18.67 4.77
CA ALA A 392 20.34 19.45 4.76
C ALA A 392 20.34 20.58 5.81
N ASP A 393 21.36 20.61 6.68
CA ASP A 393 21.41 21.47 7.87
C ASP A 393 21.98 22.86 7.60
N GLU A 394 22.77 23.08 6.54
CA GLU A 394 23.47 24.36 6.34
C GLU A 394 22.53 25.57 6.12
N GLU A 395 21.25 25.34 5.78
CA GLU A 395 20.25 26.41 5.55
C GLU A 395 19.01 26.34 6.47
N THR A 396 18.92 25.37 7.38
CA THR A 396 17.72 25.16 8.21
C THR A 396 17.77 26.01 9.49
N ASP A 397 16.66 26.68 9.84
CA ASP A 397 16.48 27.35 11.13
C ASP A 397 15.37 26.62 11.90
N GLU A 398 15.78 25.57 12.62
CA GLU A 398 14.88 24.70 13.38
C GLU A 398 14.04 25.48 14.38
N ARG A 399 14.62 26.48 15.04
CA ARG A 399 13.91 27.30 16.03
C ARG A 399 12.75 28.05 15.40
N LYS A 400 12.94 28.64 14.21
CA LYS A 400 11.85 29.28 13.48
C LYS A 400 10.78 28.28 13.06
N MET A 401 11.18 27.10 12.60
CA MET A 401 10.26 26.05 12.18
C MET A 401 9.43 25.53 13.36
N THR A 402 10.05 25.21 14.50
CA THR A 402 9.35 24.77 15.73
C THR A 402 8.37 25.82 16.24
N ASN A 403 8.77 27.10 16.28
CA ASN A 403 7.88 28.18 16.70
C ASN A 403 6.67 28.31 15.75
N TYR A 404 6.91 28.24 14.43
CA TYR A 404 5.83 28.25 13.44
C TYR A 404 4.86 27.08 13.64
N VAL A 405 5.38 25.86 13.79
CA VAL A 405 4.57 24.65 14.03
C VAL A 405 3.69 24.83 15.27
N ALA A 406 4.28 25.29 16.38
CA ALA A 406 3.56 25.49 17.64
C ALA A 406 2.42 26.52 17.51
N GLU A 407 2.70 27.69 16.92
CA GLU A 407 1.71 28.74 16.70
C GLU A 407 0.56 28.28 15.80
N ARG A 408 0.88 27.62 14.69
CA ARG A 408 -0.12 27.17 13.72
C ARG A 408 -1.01 26.08 14.29
N ARG A 409 -0.43 25.11 15.00
CA ARG A 409 -1.22 24.03 15.64
C ARG A 409 -2.12 24.58 16.74
N LEU A 410 -1.65 25.54 17.54
CA LEU A 410 -2.49 26.22 18.53
C LEU A 410 -3.66 26.96 17.87
N ALA A 411 -3.44 27.62 16.73
CA ALA A 411 -4.51 28.27 15.97
C ALA A 411 -5.54 27.25 15.45
N CYS A 412 -5.11 26.13 14.89
CA CYS A 412 -5.99 25.05 14.45
C CYS A 412 -6.81 24.46 15.60
N GLN A 413 -6.19 24.18 16.75
CA GLN A 413 -6.89 23.66 17.94
C GLN A 413 -7.94 24.63 18.47
N LYS A 414 -7.63 25.93 18.53
CA LYS A 414 -8.59 26.97 18.94
C LYS A 414 -9.78 27.04 17.98
N HIS A 415 -9.52 26.98 16.67
CA HIS A 415 -10.57 26.99 15.65
C HIS A 415 -11.50 25.78 15.77
N GLU A 416 -10.91 24.59 15.91
CA GLU A 416 -11.63 23.34 16.10
C GLU A 416 -12.51 23.38 17.37
N ALA A 417 -11.95 23.81 18.51
CA ALA A 417 -12.69 23.96 19.76
C ALA A 417 -13.86 24.96 19.63
N ASN A 418 -13.62 26.11 18.99
CA ASN A 418 -14.65 27.13 18.76
C ASN A 418 -15.79 26.61 17.89
N LEU A 419 -15.48 25.84 16.83
CA LEU A 419 -16.50 25.26 15.96
C LEU A 419 -17.31 24.17 16.67
N TYR A 420 -16.67 23.28 17.43
CA TYR A 420 -17.40 22.29 18.22
C TYR A 420 -18.29 22.90 19.31
N GLN A 421 -17.85 24.00 19.93
CA GLN A 421 -18.68 24.74 20.87
C GLN A 421 -19.92 25.35 20.20
N LYS A 422 -19.78 25.85 18.96
CA LYS A 422 -20.88 26.45 18.18
C LYS A 422 -21.87 25.41 17.64
N LEU A 423 -21.39 24.25 17.20
CA LEU A 423 -22.21 23.23 16.54
C LEU A 423 -23.04 22.38 17.53
N GLY A 424 -22.68 22.39 18.82
CA GLY A 424 -23.26 21.46 19.79
C GLY A 424 -22.81 20.01 19.52
N SER A 425 -22.93 19.12 20.50
CA SER A 425 -22.31 17.77 20.49
C SER A 425 -22.90 16.77 19.47
N LYS A 426 -23.52 17.18 18.36
CA LYS A 426 -24.39 16.31 17.54
C LYS A 426 -24.16 16.25 16.03
N THR A 427 -23.13 16.86 15.47
CA THR A 427 -22.83 16.65 14.04
C THR A 427 -21.40 16.17 13.85
N ARG A 428 -21.24 14.86 13.64
CA ARG A 428 -20.02 14.31 13.05
C ARG A 428 -19.97 14.77 11.60
N PRO A 429 -18.95 15.54 11.19
CA PRO A 429 -18.78 15.91 9.79
C PRO A 429 -18.44 14.66 9.00
N VAL A 430 -19.26 14.34 8.00
CA VAL A 430 -19.04 13.20 7.11
C VAL A 430 -18.31 13.73 5.88
N THR A 431 -17.12 13.17 5.59
CA THR A 431 -16.49 13.32 4.27
C THR A 431 -17.43 12.75 3.21
N GLY A 432 -18.01 13.61 2.39
CA GLY A 432 -18.96 13.23 1.35
C GLY A 432 -18.31 12.92 0.00
N LEU A 433 -18.99 12.14 -0.84
CA LEU A 433 -18.65 12.03 -2.25
C LEU A 433 -19.05 13.32 -2.98
N TYR A 434 -18.12 13.93 -3.72
CA TYR A 434 -18.39 15.14 -4.48
C TYR A 434 -18.70 14.84 -5.94
N VAL A 435 -19.64 15.56 -6.53
CA VAL A 435 -19.73 15.65 -8.01
C VAL A 435 -18.79 16.75 -8.50
N LEU A 436 -18.25 16.60 -9.70
CA LEU A 436 -17.31 17.55 -10.31
C LEU A 436 -17.78 19.02 -10.23
N SER A 437 -19.07 19.25 -10.47
CA SER A 437 -19.66 20.60 -10.44
C SER A 437 -19.82 21.20 -9.04
N LYS A 438 -19.73 20.38 -7.99
CA LYS A 438 -19.88 20.78 -6.59
C LYS A 438 -18.60 20.60 -5.77
N LEU A 439 -17.49 20.26 -6.42
CA LEU A 439 -16.20 20.12 -5.75
C LEU A 439 -15.74 21.51 -5.25
N PRO A 440 -15.52 21.72 -3.95
CA PRO A 440 -15.03 22.99 -3.43
C PRO A 440 -13.63 23.31 -3.99
N SER A 441 -13.36 24.60 -4.22
CA SER A 441 -12.00 25.03 -4.61
C SER A 441 -11.13 25.16 -3.37
N PHE A 442 -9.88 24.70 -3.46
CA PHE A 442 -8.86 24.93 -2.43
C PHE A 442 -7.83 26.02 -2.83
N GLU A 443 -8.02 26.68 -3.98
CA GLU A 443 -7.08 27.70 -4.50
C GLU A 443 -6.91 28.88 -3.52
N ASP A 444 -7.99 29.32 -2.87
CA ASP A 444 -7.97 30.46 -1.93
C ASP A 444 -7.19 30.17 -0.64
N HIS A 445 -6.90 28.90 -0.35
CA HIS A 445 -6.08 28.49 0.79
C HIS A 445 -4.58 28.56 0.50
N ILE A 446 -4.18 28.78 -0.76
CA ILE A 446 -2.76 28.84 -1.14
C ILE A 446 -2.31 30.31 -1.24
N LYS A 447 -1.49 30.74 -0.27
CA LYS A 447 -0.92 32.10 -0.20
C LYS A 447 0.49 32.19 -0.81
N LEU A 448 0.88 31.21 -1.62
CA LEU A 448 2.19 31.13 -2.25
C LEU A 448 2.25 32.00 -3.51
N SER A 449 3.44 32.55 -3.79
CA SER A 449 3.69 33.29 -5.03
C SER A 449 4.18 32.34 -6.13
N PHE A 450 3.47 32.28 -7.25
CA PHE A 450 3.86 31.45 -8.40
C PHE A 450 4.56 32.27 -9.48
N LYS A 451 5.69 31.75 -9.98
CA LYS A 451 6.39 32.31 -11.14
C LYS A 451 5.90 31.63 -12.41
N ARG A 452 5.71 32.39 -13.50
CA ARG A 452 5.26 31.88 -14.82
C ARG A 452 6.30 31.03 -15.57
N SER A 453 7.19 30.35 -14.88
CA SER A 453 8.27 29.56 -15.47
C SER A 453 8.22 28.13 -14.97
N ARG A 454 8.43 27.17 -15.87
CA ARG A 454 8.55 25.75 -15.52
C ARG A 454 9.67 25.57 -14.49
N TYR A 455 9.40 24.75 -13.47
CA TYR A 455 10.40 24.36 -12.48
C TYR A 455 11.60 23.70 -13.17
N ARG A 456 12.82 24.06 -12.74
CA ARG A 456 14.06 23.49 -13.27
C ARG A 456 14.74 22.70 -12.16
N THR A 457 15.13 21.47 -12.46
CA THR A 457 15.91 20.65 -11.53
C THR A 457 17.34 21.17 -11.41
N PRO A 458 18.03 20.93 -10.27
CA PRO A 458 19.40 21.41 -10.04
C PRO A 458 20.43 21.01 -11.11
N ASN A 459 20.18 19.92 -11.85
CA ASN A 459 21.10 19.35 -12.85
C ASN A 459 20.71 19.60 -14.32
N ALA A 460 19.64 20.35 -14.60
CA ALA A 460 19.26 20.68 -15.98
C ALA A 460 20.04 21.91 -16.49
N LYS A 461 21.32 21.71 -16.84
CA LYS A 461 22.10 22.63 -17.68
C LYS A 461 22.23 22.09 -19.10
#